data_AF-A0A453S6I1-F1
#
_entry.id   AF-A0A453S6I1-F1
#
_cell.length_a   1.000
_cell.length_b   1.000
_cell.length_c   1.000
_cell.angle_alpha   90.00
_cell.angle_beta   90.00
_cell.angle_gamma   90.00
#
_symmetry.space_group_name_H-M   'P 1'
#
loop_
_entity.id
_entity.type
_entity.pdbx_description
1 polymer ?
#
loop_
_entity_poly.entity_id
_entity_poly.type
_entity_poly.pdbx_seq_one_letter_code
_entity_poly.pdbx_strand_id
1 'polypeptide(L)'
;STLDLHPSGTGKRPSAQTPARPPAPSSPTFRMAKRGVAGGEPIPLSRFGALVAQLESVVASARQKPPDALLCFDLLSELSSALDEAPKDTIQLWQRKCEDALQSLLVFGACRPVRRLASSAMGRIIQKGDAISVYSRASTLQGWLVDVKRADPMACAGAAQCLGEIYHLFGRKITAGLIETSNIVGKLMKYHEDFVRQDALLLLENALEGSGGGGSGAAYLEAFRIIMRGGISDKSYIVRVAAARCLKAFANIGGPGLGMAELDTSMSCCVKVSFTHFIYSTCLLKNQWLKLF
;
A
#
# COMPACT_ATOMS: atom_id res chain seq x y z
N SER A 1 30.70 60.63 6.49
CA SER A 1 31.28 61.62 5.58
C SER A 1 32.19 60.92 4.60
N THR A 2 31.88 61.12 3.33
CA THR A 2 32.43 60.53 2.11
C THR A 2 33.82 61.08 1.76
N LEU A 3 34.45 60.44 0.76
CA LEU A 3 35.50 60.90 -0.19
C LEU A 3 36.87 60.25 0.05
N ASP A 4 37.27 59.22 -0.72
CA ASP A 4 37.74 59.22 -2.12
C ASP A 4 39.08 59.96 -2.31
N LEU A 5 40.08 59.24 -2.87
CA LEU A 5 40.69 59.59 -4.17
C LEU A 5 41.89 58.66 -4.51
N HIS A 6 41.75 58.00 -5.67
CA HIS A 6 42.83 57.43 -6.50
C HIS A 6 43.61 58.55 -7.23
N PRO A 7 44.82 58.28 -7.76
CA PRO A 7 45.02 57.95 -9.20
C PRO A 7 46.14 56.89 -9.45
N SER A 8 45.98 55.90 -10.32
CA SER A 8 46.15 55.84 -11.80
C SER A 8 47.59 55.95 -12.33
N GLY A 9 48.10 54.87 -12.93
CA GLY A 9 49.33 54.82 -13.74
C GLY A 9 49.27 53.65 -14.75
N THR A 10 49.40 53.98 -16.03
CA THR A 10 49.16 53.16 -17.24
C THR A 10 50.38 52.38 -17.73
N GLY A 11 50.21 51.20 -18.32
CA GLY A 11 51.27 50.48 -19.06
C GLY A 11 50.75 49.37 -19.98
N LYS A 12 51.10 49.45 -21.27
CA LYS A 12 50.62 48.64 -22.42
C LYS A 12 51.13 47.19 -22.46
N ARG A 13 50.34 46.31 -23.09
CA ARG A 13 50.68 44.93 -23.54
C ARG A 13 51.80 44.91 -24.59
N PRO A 14 52.55 43.78 -24.66
CA PRO A 14 52.57 42.99 -25.89
C PRO A 14 52.40 41.48 -25.66
N SER A 15 51.98 40.80 -26.73
CA SER A 15 51.68 39.38 -26.88
C SER A 15 52.88 38.54 -27.35
N ALA A 16 53.06 37.33 -26.82
CA ALA A 16 53.29 36.05 -27.53
C ALA A 16 54.09 35.05 -26.68
N GLN A 17 53.54 33.83 -26.50
CA GLN A 17 54.16 32.53 -26.82
C GLN A 17 53.49 31.39 -26.05
N THR A 18 52.97 30.43 -26.82
CA THR A 18 52.31 29.20 -26.38
C THR A 18 53.35 28.14 -26.02
N PRO A 19 53.31 27.51 -24.83
CA PRO A 19 54.12 26.33 -24.56
C PRO A 19 53.43 25.04 -25.03
N ALA A 20 54.21 24.17 -25.66
CA ALA A 20 53.81 22.89 -26.23
C ALA A 20 53.32 21.86 -25.18
N ARG A 21 52.37 21.02 -25.62
CA ARG A 21 51.70 19.97 -24.83
C ARG A 21 52.60 18.73 -24.67
N PRO A 22 52.71 18.10 -23.48
CA PRO A 22 53.48 16.87 -23.31
C PRO A 22 52.76 15.64 -23.93
N PRO A 23 53.51 14.59 -24.33
CA PRO A 23 52.96 13.41 -24.99
C PRO A 23 52.17 12.50 -24.03
N ALA A 24 51.18 11.81 -24.59
CA ALA A 24 50.27 10.93 -23.86
C ALA A 24 50.95 9.63 -23.41
N PRO A 25 50.64 9.10 -22.20
CA PRO A 25 51.11 7.80 -21.77
C PRO A 25 50.38 6.66 -22.51
N SER A 26 51.15 5.61 -22.81
CA SER A 26 50.74 4.38 -23.50
C SER A 26 49.80 3.50 -22.66
N SER A 27 48.94 2.78 -23.38
CA SER A 27 47.79 1.99 -22.93
C SER A 27 48.09 0.90 -21.90
N PRO A 28 47.17 0.62 -20.94
CA PRO A 28 47.05 -0.70 -20.35
C PRO A 28 46.19 -1.60 -21.25
N THR A 29 46.76 -2.72 -21.68
CA THR A 29 46.07 -3.83 -22.32
C THR A 29 45.01 -4.41 -21.36
N PHE A 30 43.75 -4.10 -21.62
CA PHE A 30 42.61 -4.75 -20.95
C PHE A 30 42.51 -6.20 -21.42
N ARG A 31 43.18 -7.12 -20.72
CA ARG A 31 42.89 -8.56 -20.85
C ARG A 31 41.44 -8.75 -20.41
N MET A 32 40.55 -9.05 -21.35
CA MET A 32 39.25 -9.62 -21.08
C MET A 32 39.44 -10.94 -20.33
N ALA A 33 39.34 -10.90 -19.01
CA ALA A 33 38.98 -12.08 -18.25
C ALA A 33 37.54 -12.42 -18.61
N LYS A 34 37.38 -13.43 -19.48
CA LYS A 34 36.13 -14.10 -19.76
C LYS A 34 35.61 -14.65 -18.42
N ARG A 35 34.81 -13.85 -17.71
CA ARG A 35 34.14 -14.26 -16.49
C ARG A 35 33.20 -15.38 -16.90
N GLY A 36 33.64 -16.61 -16.66
CA GLY A 36 32.85 -17.80 -16.90
C GLY A 36 31.48 -17.58 -16.29
N VAL A 37 30.45 -17.82 -17.09
CA VAL A 37 29.11 -18.06 -16.61
C VAL A 37 29.25 -19.22 -15.64
N ALA A 38 29.32 -18.90 -14.35
CA ALA A 38 29.02 -19.85 -13.31
C ALA A 38 27.56 -20.21 -13.57
N GLY A 39 27.36 -21.37 -14.21
CA GLY A 39 26.06 -22.01 -14.27
C GLY A 39 25.62 -22.16 -12.83
N GLY A 40 24.77 -21.23 -12.38
CA GLY A 40 24.02 -21.43 -11.16
C GLY A 40 23.22 -22.69 -11.40
N GLU A 41 23.56 -23.75 -10.68
CA GLU A 41 22.68 -24.89 -10.51
C GLU A 41 21.26 -24.35 -10.32
N PRO A 42 20.25 -24.81 -11.10
CA PRO A 42 18.90 -24.36 -10.92
C PRO A 42 18.52 -24.68 -9.49
N ILE A 43 18.35 -23.63 -8.67
CA ILE A 43 17.86 -23.74 -7.30
C ILE A 43 16.65 -24.66 -7.37
N PRO A 44 16.64 -25.82 -6.67
CA PRO A 44 15.50 -26.72 -6.71
C PRO A 44 14.25 -25.90 -6.40
N LEU A 45 13.33 -25.81 -7.37
CA LEU A 45 12.12 -24.99 -7.24
C LEU A 45 11.27 -25.62 -6.14
N SER A 46 11.44 -25.11 -4.92
CA SER A 46 10.54 -25.39 -3.80
C SER A 46 9.09 -25.18 -4.26
N ARG A 47 8.14 -25.92 -3.67
CA ARG A 47 6.70 -25.75 -3.96
C ARG A 47 6.30 -24.27 -3.91
N PHE A 48 6.77 -23.54 -2.91
CA PHE A 48 6.55 -22.09 -2.79
C PHE A 48 7.12 -21.31 -3.98
N GLY A 49 8.39 -21.53 -4.33
CA GLY A 49 9.04 -20.86 -5.46
C GLY A 49 8.35 -21.13 -6.80
N ALA A 50 7.87 -22.36 -7.02
CA ALA A 50 7.09 -22.70 -8.21
C ALA A 50 5.77 -21.93 -8.31
N LEU A 51 5.03 -21.80 -7.20
CA LEU A 51 3.78 -21.04 -7.14
C LEU A 51 4.01 -19.53 -7.34
N VAL A 52 5.12 -18.99 -6.80
CA VAL A 52 5.52 -17.59 -7.04
C VAL A 52 5.81 -17.36 -8.54
N ALA A 53 6.55 -18.27 -9.18
CA ALA A 53 6.84 -18.17 -10.61
C ALA A 53 5.57 -18.25 -11.48
N GLN A 54 4.61 -19.10 -11.10
CA GLN A 54 3.30 -19.16 -11.76
C GLN A 54 2.52 -17.84 -11.60
N LEU A 55 2.53 -17.26 -10.40
CA LEU A 55 1.89 -15.96 -10.17
C LEU A 55 2.55 -14.85 -10.99
N GLU A 56 3.88 -14.81 -11.04
CA GLU A 56 4.62 -13.87 -11.91
C GLU A 56 4.21 -14.04 -13.38
N SER A 57 4.05 -15.28 -13.86
CA SER A 57 3.61 -15.56 -15.23
C SER A 57 2.19 -15.06 -15.50
N VAL A 58 1.24 -15.32 -14.60
CA VAL A 58 -0.14 -14.82 -14.69
C VAL A 58 -0.14 -13.29 -14.78
N VAL A 59 0.59 -12.64 -13.88
CA VAL A 59 0.69 -11.17 -13.80
C VAL A 59 1.38 -10.59 -15.04
N ALA A 60 2.40 -11.25 -15.58
CA ALA A 60 3.07 -10.82 -16.82
C ALA A 60 2.12 -10.84 -18.02
N SER A 61 1.21 -11.83 -18.08
CA SER A 61 0.21 -11.95 -19.15
C SER A 61 -0.98 -11.00 -18.99
N ALA A 62 -1.18 -10.42 -17.80
CA ALA A 62 -2.34 -9.60 -17.44
C ALA A 62 -2.54 -8.37 -18.34
N ARG A 63 -1.47 -7.86 -18.95
CA ARG A 63 -1.52 -6.72 -19.89
C ARG A 63 -2.25 -7.05 -21.20
N GLN A 64 -2.29 -8.32 -21.58
CA GLN A 64 -2.90 -8.81 -22.81
C GLN A 64 -4.27 -9.42 -22.55
N LYS A 65 -4.41 -10.15 -21.44
CA LYS A 65 -5.64 -10.80 -21.02
C LYS A 65 -5.81 -10.63 -19.51
N PRO A 66 -6.96 -10.13 -19.02
CA PRO A 66 -7.18 -10.02 -17.58
C PRO A 66 -7.04 -11.39 -16.91
N PRO A 67 -6.41 -11.49 -15.72
CA PRO A 67 -6.22 -12.75 -15.03
C PRO A 67 -7.56 -13.45 -14.75
N ASP A 68 -7.61 -14.76 -15.00
CA ASP A 68 -8.80 -15.55 -14.69
C ASP A 68 -8.99 -15.64 -13.17
N ALA A 69 -10.19 -15.30 -12.70
CA ALA A 69 -10.46 -15.15 -11.27
C ALA A 69 -10.40 -16.48 -10.51
N LEU A 70 -10.83 -17.59 -11.13
CA LEU A 70 -10.79 -18.91 -10.50
C LEU A 70 -9.34 -19.40 -10.42
N LEU A 71 -8.60 -19.28 -11.52
CA LEU A 71 -7.17 -19.59 -11.55
C LEU A 71 -6.39 -18.81 -10.48
N CYS A 72 -6.63 -17.50 -10.36
CA CYS A 72 -5.97 -16.69 -9.34
C CYS A 72 -6.37 -17.11 -7.92
N PHE A 73 -7.63 -17.49 -7.69
CA PHE A 73 -8.09 -17.93 -6.39
C PHE A 73 -7.42 -19.24 -5.96
N ASP A 74 -7.38 -20.23 -6.85
CA ASP A 74 -6.77 -21.53 -6.59
C ASP A 74 -5.26 -21.37 -6.36
N LEU A 75 -4.59 -20.62 -7.23
CA LEU A 75 -3.15 -20.33 -7.12
C LEU A 75 -2.81 -19.62 -5.81
N LEU A 76 -3.57 -18.60 -5.39
CA LEU A 76 -3.33 -17.90 -4.13
C LEU A 76 -3.65 -18.75 -2.91
N SER A 77 -4.62 -19.67 -3.00
CA SER A 77 -4.96 -20.61 -1.93
C SER A 77 -3.83 -21.64 -1.75
N GLU A 78 -3.27 -22.15 -2.85
CA GLU A 78 -2.11 -23.03 -2.80
C GLU A 78 -0.85 -22.30 -2.32
N LEU A 79 -0.61 -21.07 -2.81
CA LEU A 79 0.48 -20.21 -2.34
C LEU A 79 0.40 -19.97 -0.84
N SER A 80 -0.82 -19.79 -0.33
CA SER A 80 -1.10 -19.62 1.09
C SER A 80 -0.70 -20.83 1.91
N SER A 81 -1.05 -22.04 1.48
CA SER A 81 -0.63 -23.29 2.15
C SER A 81 0.88 -23.51 2.02
N ALA A 82 1.46 -23.27 0.85
CA ALA A 82 2.90 -23.44 0.64
C ALA A 82 3.73 -22.47 1.50
N LEU A 83 3.23 -21.25 1.73
CA LEU A 83 3.84 -20.29 2.64
C LEU A 83 3.76 -20.74 4.11
N ASP A 84 2.80 -21.60 4.45
CA ASP A 84 2.69 -22.20 5.79
C ASP A 84 3.69 -23.32 6.05
N GLU A 85 4.06 -24.04 5.00
CA GLU A 85 5.00 -25.16 5.06
C GLU A 85 6.46 -24.76 4.77
N ALA A 86 6.68 -23.68 4.01
CA ALA A 86 8.01 -23.32 3.54
C ALA A 86 8.94 -22.85 4.67
N PRO A 87 10.23 -23.26 4.65
CA PRO A 87 11.21 -22.76 5.61
C PRO A 87 11.51 -21.28 5.35
N LYS A 88 11.91 -20.57 6.41
CA LYS A 88 12.16 -19.12 6.38
C LYS A 88 13.12 -18.70 5.26
N ASP A 89 14.21 -19.44 5.06
CA ASP A 89 15.21 -19.12 4.02
C ASP A 89 14.63 -19.18 2.61
N THR A 90 13.71 -20.13 2.36
CA THR A 90 12.99 -20.21 1.08
C THR A 90 12.03 -19.04 0.91
N ILE A 91 11.31 -18.67 1.97
CA ILE A 91 10.41 -17.50 1.93
C ILE A 91 11.22 -16.24 1.62
N GLN A 92 12.33 -16.00 2.32
CA GLN A 92 13.19 -14.84 2.10
C GLN A 92 13.78 -14.79 0.68
N LEU A 93 14.20 -15.93 0.14
CA LEU A 93 14.72 -16.03 -1.22
C LEU A 93 13.69 -15.57 -2.28
N TRP A 94 12.42 -15.94 -2.09
CA TRP A 94 11.34 -15.65 -3.06
C TRP A 94 10.49 -14.43 -2.70
N GLN A 95 10.74 -13.81 -1.55
CA GLN A 95 9.87 -12.77 -0.98
C GLN A 95 9.66 -11.59 -1.93
N ARG A 96 10.74 -11.01 -2.45
CA ARG A 96 10.65 -9.80 -3.29
C ARG A 96 9.79 -10.04 -4.54
N LYS A 97 10.00 -11.18 -5.20
CA LYS A 97 9.23 -11.60 -6.38
C LYS A 97 7.76 -11.81 -6.06
N CYS A 98 7.48 -12.50 -4.96
CA CYS A 98 6.10 -12.75 -4.53
C CYS A 98 5.39 -11.44 -4.17
N GLU A 99 6.02 -10.55 -3.40
CA GLU A 99 5.49 -9.23 -3.08
C GLU A 99 5.17 -8.41 -4.35
N ASP A 100 6.11 -8.35 -5.30
CA ASP A 100 5.91 -7.58 -6.53
C ASP A 100 4.81 -8.18 -7.42
N ALA A 101 4.68 -9.51 -7.47
CA ALA A 101 3.62 -10.20 -8.20
C ALA A 101 2.23 -9.99 -7.54
N LEU A 102 2.14 -10.13 -6.22
CA LEU A 102 0.91 -9.86 -5.46
C LEU A 102 0.45 -8.42 -5.62
N GLN A 103 1.37 -7.45 -5.50
CA GLN A 103 1.06 -6.05 -5.69
C GLN A 103 0.55 -5.77 -7.11
N SER A 104 1.20 -6.35 -8.12
CA SER A 104 0.80 -6.17 -9.51
C SER A 104 -0.58 -6.78 -9.80
N LEU A 105 -0.89 -7.96 -9.25
CA LEU A 105 -2.22 -8.57 -9.33
C LEU A 105 -3.31 -7.66 -8.75
N LEU A 106 -3.03 -7.02 -7.61
CA LEU A 106 -3.97 -6.08 -6.97
C LEU A 106 -4.18 -4.83 -7.84
N VAL A 107 -3.10 -4.28 -8.40
CA VAL A 107 -3.14 -3.09 -9.27
C VAL A 107 -3.79 -3.37 -10.63
N PHE A 108 -3.90 -4.64 -11.05
CA PHE A 108 -4.70 -5.02 -12.22
C PHE A 108 -6.21 -5.12 -11.95
N GLY A 109 -6.67 -4.86 -10.73
CA GLY A 109 -8.10 -4.81 -10.41
C GLY A 109 -8.72 -6.17 -10.15
N ALA A 110 -8.03 -7.03 -9.39
CA ALA A 110 -8.54 -8.33 -9.00
C ALA A 110 -9.88 -8.26 -8.25
N CYS A 111 -10.75 -9.24 -8.48
CA CYS A 111 -12.05 -9.36 -7.82
C CYS A 111 -11.90 -9.61 -6.31
N ARG A 112 -12.97 -9.33 -5.55
CA ARG A 112 -12.94 -9.28 -4.07
C ARG A 112 -12.33 -10.51 -3.38
N PRO A 113 -12.67 -11.77 -3.75
CA PRO A 113 -12.05 -12.95 -3.14
C PRO A 113 -10.54 -13.03 -3.40
N VAL A 114 -10.13 -12.75 -4.63
CA VAL A 114 -8.72 -12.78 -5.05
C VAL A 114 -7.91 -11.70 -4.32
N ARG A 115 -8.40 -10.45 -4.28
CA ARG A 115 -7.68 -9.38 -3.55
C ARG A 115 -7.59 -9.63 -2.04
N ARG A 116 -8.57 -10.31 -1.42
CA ARG A 116 -8.50 -10.74 -0.02
C ARG A 116 -7.37 -11.74 0.22
N LEU A 117 -7.30 -12.79 -0.58
CA LEU A 117 -6.22 -13.77 -0.48
C LEU A 117 -4.86 -13.14 -0.77
N ALA A 118 -4.76 -12.30 -1.80
CA ALA A 118 -3.52 -11.63 -2.15
C ALA A 118 -3.02 -10.67 -1.06
N SER A 119 -3.92 -9.89 -0.45
CA SER A 119 -3.59 -9.01 0.68
C SER A 119 -3.12 -9.82 1.89
N SER A 120 -3.85 -10.88 2.25
CA SER A 120 -3.45 -11.77 3.36
C SER A 120 -2.11 -12.45 3.10
N ALA A 121 -1.84 -12.89 1.86
CA ALA A 121 -0.57 -13.47 1.47
C ALA A 121 0.57 -12.45 1.58
N MET A 122 0.34 -11.18 1.18
CA MET A 122 1.29 -10.07 1.36
C MET A 122 1.62 -9.87 2.84
N GLY A 123 0.62 -9.88 3.73
CA GLY A 123 0.84 -9.78 5.16
C GLY A 123 1.67 -10.94 5.71
N ARG A 124 1.33 -12.18 5.34
CA ARG A 124 2.01 -13.38 5.84
C ARG A 124 3.43 -13.54 5.32
N ILE A 125 3.72 -13.15 4.07
CA ILE A 125 5.08 -13.23 3.53
C ILE A 125 6.04 -12.27 4.25
N ILE A 126 5.57 -11.06 4.56
CA ILE A 126 6.36 -10.09 5.34
C ILE A 126 6.56 -10.57 6.78
N GLN A 127 5.55 -11.22 7.39
CA GLN A 127 5.66 -11.75 8.75
C GLN A 127 6.71 -12.86 8.87
N LYS A 128 6.75 -13.78 7.89
CA LYS A 128 7.65 -14.94 7.92
C LYS A 128 9.04 -14.65 7.35
N GLY A 129 9.12 -13.77 6.36
CA GLY A 129 10.36 -13.42 5.68
C GLY A 129 11.15 -12.32 6.38
N ASP A 130 11.56 -11.32 5.60
CA ASP A 130 12.17 -10.08 6.04
C ASP A 130 11.09 -9.03 6.35
N ALA A 131 10.93 -8.73 7.64
CA ALA A 131 9.98 -7.74 8.12
C ALA A 131 10.37 -6.29 7.79
N ILE A 132 11.60 -6.02 7.33
CA ILE A 132 12.04 -4.68 6.90
C ILE A 132 11.32 -4.27 5.59
N SER A 133 10.91 -5.25 4.78
CA SER A 133 10.25 -4.98 3.50
C SER A 133 8.96 -4.15 3.65
N VAL A 134 8.32 -4.21 4.83
CA VAL A 134 7.08 -3.48 5.17
C VAL A 134 7.15 -1.99 4.87
N TYR A 135 8.29 -1.35 5.16
CA TYR A 135 8.47 0.09 4.93
C TYR A 135 8.39 0.42 3.44
N SER A 136 9.08 -0.38 2.62
CA SER A 136 9.09 -0.21 1.17
C SER A 136 7.73 -0.53 0.54
N ARG A 137 7.04 -1.57 1.02
CA ARG A 137 5.74 -1.98 0.49
C ARG A 137 4.65 -0.98 0.83
N ALA A 138 4.57 -0.55 2.09
CA ALA A 138 3.62 0.48 2.51
C ALA A 138 3.81 1.77 1.71
N SER A 139 5.05 2.25 1.59
CA SER A 139 5.37 3.45 0.82
C SER A 139 5.03 3.31 -0.67
N THR A 140 5.32 2.17 -1.28
CA THR A 140 4.98 1.93 -2.70
C THR A 140 3.47 1.94 -2.94
N LEU A 141 2.70 1.26 -2.08
CA LEU A 141 1.24 1.23 -2.17
C LEU A 141 0.62 2.61 -1.93
N GLN A 142 1.13 3.35 -0.94
CA GLN A 142 0.71 4.72 -0.69
C GLN A 142 1.00 5.62 -1.89
N GLY A 143 2.22 5.58 -2.44
CA GLY A 143 2.59 6.35 -3.63
C GLY A 143 1.69 6.04 -4.83
N TRP A 144 1.40 4.77 -5.06
CA TRP A 144 0.47 4.36 -6.13
C TRP A 144 -0.95 4.90 -5.90
N LEU A 145 -1.44 4.88 -4.65
CA LEU A 145 -2.75 5.41 -4.26
C LEU A 145 -2.82 6.95 -4.20
N VAL A 146 -1.69 7.66 -4.24
CA VAL A 146 -1.66 9.12 -4.33
C VAL A 146 -2.00 9.58 -5.76
N ASP A 147 -1.54 8.84 -6.77
CA ASP A 147 -1.62 9.17 -8.20
C ASP A 147 -2.89 8.66 -8.89
N VAL A 148 -3.96 8.49 -8.12
CA VAL A 148 -5.22 7.81 -8.50
C VAL A 148 -6.04 8.50 -9.59
N LYS A 149 -5.58 9.62 -10.19
CA LYS A 149 -6.32 10.41 -11.18
C LYS A 149 -6.80 9.64 -12.43
N ARG A 150 -6.35 8.40 -12.65
CA ARG A 150 -6.81 7.51 -13.74
C ARG A 150 -6.81 6.02 -13.36
N ALA A 151 -6.78 5.71 -12.08
CA ALA A 151 -6.70 4.32 -11.64
C ALA A 151 -8.10 3.66 -11.67
N ASP A 152 -8.13 2.43 -12.18
CA ASP A 152 -9.32 1.59 -12.19
C ASP A 152 -9.89 1.44 -10.75
N PRO A 153 -11.23 1.56 -10.54
CA PRO A 153 -11.84 1.44 -9.22
C PRO A 153 -11.50 0.12 -8.50
N MET A 154 -11.43 -1.00 -9.23
CA MET A 154 -11.08 -2.30 -8.63
C MET A 154 -9.61 -2.33 -8.21
N ALA A 155 -8.73 -1.72 -8.99
CA ALA A 155 -7.32 -1.56 -8.64
C ALA A 155 -7.13 -0.70 -7.38
N CYS A 156 -7.87 0.40 -7.26
CA CYS A 156 -7.88 1.25 -6.07
C CYS A 156 -8.34 0.47 -4.83
N ALA A 157 -9.43 -0.29 -4.95
CA ALA A 157 -9.94 -1.15 -3.88
C ALA A 157 -8.92 -2.23 -3.48
N GLY A 158 -8.27 -2.88 -4.45
CA GLY A 158 -7.22 -3.86 -4.20
C GLY A 158 -6.01 -3.30 -3.46
N ALA A 159 -5.47 -2.17 -3.94
CA ALA A 159 -4.33 -1.51 -3.31
C ALA A 159 -4.67 -0.98 -1.90
N ALA A 160 -5.85 -0.38 -1.72
CA ALA A 160 -6.32 0.10 -0.41
C ALA A 160 -6.46 -1.07 0.59
N GLN A 161 -7.07 -2.17 0.16
CA GLN A 161 -7.25 -3.34 1.01
C GLN A 161 -5.90 -3.95 1.44
N CYS A 162 -4.94 -4.05 0.52
CA CYS A 162 -3.61 -4.59 0.81
C CYS A 162 -2.81 -3.68 1.75
N LEU A 163 -2.87 -2.36 1.53
CA LEU A 163 -2.28 -1.41 2.46
C LEU A 163 -2.94 -1.52 3.84
N GLY A 164 -4.25 -1.74 3.90
CA GLY A 164 -4.99 -1.97 5.14
C GLY A 164 -4.50 -3.21 5.88
N GLU A 165 -4.32 -4.33 5.18
CA GLU A 165 -3.76 -5.56 5.78
C GLU A 165 -2.35 -5.33 6.35
N ILE A 166 -1.49 -4.61 5.61
CA ILE A 166 -0.14 -4.25 6.07
C ILE A 166 -0.22 -3.42 7.35
N TYR A 167 -1.12 -2.44 7.40
CA TYR A 167 -1.33 -1.63 8.58
C TYR A 167 -1.87 -2.45 9.76
N HIS A 168 -2.83 -3.36 9.52
CA HIS A 168 -3.39 -4.20 10.57
C HIS A 168 -2.30 -5.01 11.29
N LEU A 169 -1.37 -5.58 10.50
CA LEU A 169 -0.31 -6.45 11.02
C LEU A 169 0.91 -5.68 11.55
N PHE A 170 1.25 -4.55 10.93
CA PHE A 170 2.52 -3.87 11.16
C PHE A 170 2.39 -2.38 11.50
N GLY A 171 1.17 -1.88 11.77
CA GLY A 171 0.88 -0.46 11.90
C GLY A 171 1.71 0.26 12.94
N ARG A 172 2.12 -0.42 14.02
CA ARG A 172 3.05 0.11 15.04
C ARG A 172 4.45 0.44 14.49
N LYS A 173 4.89 -0.21 13.40
CA LYS A 173 6.19 0.03 12.76
C LYS A 173 6.15 1.19 11.76
N ILE A 174 4.99 1.47 11.18
CA ILE A 174 4.81 2.40 10.04
C ILE A 174 3.91 3.59 10.38
N THR A 175 3.83 3.99 11.65
CA THR A 175 2.97 5.07 12.12
C THR A 175 3.25 6.43 11.46
N ALA A 176 4.49 6.66 11.00
CA ALA A 176 4.88 7.87 10.27
C ALA A 176 4.07 8.07 8.97
N GLY A 177 3.61 6.98 8.33
CA GLY A 177 2.81 7.04 7.11
C GLY A 177 1.32 7.29 7.34
N LEU A 178 0.83 7.33 8.59
CA LEU A 178 -0.60 7.30 8.90
C LEU A 178 -1.36 8.55 8.43
N ILE A 179 -0.71 9.73 8.48
CA ILE A 179 -1.31 10.96 7.96
C ILE A 179 -1.53 10.87 6.45
N GLU A 180 -0.56 10.32 5.71
CA GLU A 180 -0.68 10.14 4.27
C GLU A 180 -1.77 9.12 3.93
N THR A 181 -1.85 8.02 4.69
CA THR A 181 -2.95 7.06 4.58
C THR A 181 -4.31 7.72 4.79
N SER A 182 -4.43 8.60 5.79
CA SER A 182 -5.68 9.33 6.05
C SER A 182 -6.05 10.23 4.87
N ASN A 183 -5.08 10.95 4.30
CA ASN A 183 -5.28 11.76 3.10
C ASN A 183 -5.71 10.93 1.88
N ILE A 184 -5.08 9.76 1.69
CA ILE A 184 -5.44 8.80 0.63
C ILE A 184 -6.89 8.34 0.80
N VAL A 185 -7.30 7.97 2.02
CA VAL A 185 -8.69 7.58 2.31
C VAL A 185 -9.64 8.73 1.98
N GLY A 186 -9.30 9.97 2.33
CA GLY A 186 -10.08 11.16 1.96
C GLY A 186 -10.24 11.36 0.45
N LYS A 187 -9.24 10.96 -0.36
CA LYS A 187 -9.35 10.95 -1.83
C LYS A 187 -10.26 9.82 -2.31
N LEU A 188 -10.07 8.60 -1.81
CA LEU A 188 -10.87 7.43 -2.19
C LEU A 188 -12.35 7.58 -1.83
N MET A 189 -12.66 8.27 -0.74
CA MET A 189 -14.03 8.61 -0.35
C MET A 189 -14.78 9.49 -1.37
N LYS A 190 -14.11 10.04 -2.38
CA LYS A 190 -14.73 10.81 -3.46
C LYS A 190 -15.16 9.95 -4.65
N TYR A 191 -14.82 8.65 -4.67
CA TYR A 191 -15.25 7.74 -5.73
C TYR A 191 -16.77 7.55 -5.73
N HIS A 192 -17.35 7.30 -6.91
CA HIS A 192 -18.78 7.04 -7.06
C HIS A 192 -19.14 5.62 -6.61
N GLU A 193 -18.23 4.68 -6.83
CA GLU A 193 -18.34 3.28 -6.47
C GLU A 193 -18.30 3.11 -4.94
N ASP A 194 -19.36 2.55 -4.39
CA ASP A 194 -19.48 2.37 -2.94
C ASP A 194 -18.51 1.34 -2.39
N PHE A 195 -18.14 0.31 -3.16
CA PHE A 195 -17.13 -0.65 -2.75
C PHE A 195 -15.74 -0.02 -2.59
N VAL A 196 -15.39 1.00 -3.38
CA VAL A 196 -14.11 1.72 -3.22
C VAL A 196 -14.13 2.53 -1.93
N ARG A 197 -15.23 3.24 -1.67
CA ARG A 197 -15.42 3.99 -0.42
C ARG A 197 -15.44 3.06 0.80
N GLN A 198 -16.04 1.87 0.67
CA GLN A 198 -15.98 0.83 1.71
C GLN A 198 -14.54 0.40 1.98
N ASP A 199 -13.78 -0.01 0.96
CA ASP A 199 -12.40 -0.48 1.14
C ASP A 199 -11.48 0.64 1.65
N ALA A 200 -11.75 1.90 1.32
CA ALA A 200 -11.06 3.05 1.90
C ALA A 200 -11.27 3.17 3.42
N LEU A 201 -12.49 2.99 3.90
CA LEU A 201 -12.77 3.02 5.34
C LEU A 201 -12.24 1.75 6.05
N LEU A 202 -12.26 0.60 5.40
CA LEU A 202 -11.63 -0.61 5.96
C LEU A 202 -10.10 -0.48 6.05
N LEU A 203 -9.45 0.16 5.07
CA LEU A 203 -8.06 0.59 5.18
C LEU A 203 -7.85 1.47 6.41
N LEU A 204 -8.72 2.47 6.61
CA LEU A 204 -8.62 3.37 7.74
C LEU A 204 -8.81 2.67 9.08
N GLU A 205 -9.81 1.79 9.20
CA GLU A 205 -10.04 0.96 10.39
C GLU A 205 -8.77 0.16 10.74
N ASN A 206 -8.24 -0.58 9.78
CA ASN A 206 -7.04 -1.40 9.98
C ASN A 206 -5.81 -0.55 10.34
N ALA A 207 -5.68 0.64 9.74
CA ALA A 207 -4.63 1.59 10.06
C ALA A 207 -4.71 2.13 11.48
N LEU A 208 -5.91 2.48 11.94
CA LEU A 208 -6.12 2.92 13.31
C LEU A 208 -5.81 1.78 14.28
N GLU A 209 -6.49 0.63 14.15
CA GLU A 209 -6.30 -0.53 15.04
C GLU A 209 -4.84 -0.99 15.08
N GLY A 210 -4.21 -1.13 13.91
CA GLY A 210 -2.83 -1.60 13.80
C GLY A 210 -1.79 -0.62 14.31
N SER A 211 -2.06 0.69 14.26
CA SER A 211 -1.18 1.72 14.83
C SER A 211 -1.35 1.89 16.35
N GLY A 212 -2.49 1.49 16.92
CA GLY A 212 -2.71 1.45 18.38
C GLY A 212 -2.43 2.77 19.10
N GLY A 213 -2.88 3.90 18.55
CA GLY A 213 -2.64 5.23 19.12
C GLY A 213 -1.27 5.85 18.83
N GLY A 214 -0.34 5.12 18.19
CA GLY A 214 1.06 5.56 17.99
C GLY A 214 1.32 6.53 16.83
N GLY A 215 0.28 7.05 16.17
CA GLY A 215 0.42 8.01 15.06
C GLY A 215 0.31 9.46 15.50
N SER A 216 0.51 10.41 14.58
CA SER A 216 0.40 11.84 14.91
C SER A 216 -1.05 12.25 15.18
N GLY A 217 -1.28 13.19 16.08
CA GLY A 217 -2.64 13.67 16.36
C GLY A 217 -3.34 14.27 15.13
N ALA A 218 -2.59 14.89 14.23
CA ALA A 218 -3.10 15.35 12.94
C ALA A 218 -3.70 14.20 12.10
N ALA A 219 -3.09 13.00 12.13
CA ALA A 219 -3.61 11.84 11.40
C ALA A 219 -4.96 11.37 11.98
N TYR A 220 -5.06 11.32 13.31
CA TYR A 220 -6.29 10.89 14.00
C TYR A 220 -7.43 11.89 13.81
N LEU A 221 -7.14 13.19 13.90
CA LEU A 221 -8.11 14.25 13.64
C LEU A 221 -8.60 14.24 12.19
N GLU A 222 -7.69 14.05 11.23
CA GLU A 222 -8.03 13.97 9.82
C GLU A 222 -8.91 12.74 9.52
N ALA A 223 -8.51 11.58 10.03
CA ALA A 223 -9.28 10.34 9.96
C ALA A 223 -10.69 10.51 10.53
N PHE A 224 -10.80 11.08 11.74
CA PHE A 224 -12.08 11.34 12.40
C PHE A 224 -12.97 12.27 11.55
N ARG A 225 -12.39 13.34 11.02
CA ARG A 225 -13.08 14.29 10.13
C ARG A 225 -13.63 13.61 8.88
N ILE A 226 -12.87 12.71 8.25
CA ILE A 226 -13.32 11.96 7.06
C ILE A 226 -14.54 11.10 7.40
N ILE A 227 -14.49 10.37 8.52
CA ILE A 227 -15.57 9.48 8.95
C ILE A 227 -16.85 10.26 9.25
N MET A 228 -16.74 11.36 10.02
CA MET A 228 -17.90 12.15 10.43
C MET A 228 -18.54 12.91 9.26
N ARG A 229 -17.74 13.43 8.32
CA ARG A 229 -18.27 14.21 7.19
C ARG A 229 -18.73 13.37 6.00
N GLY A 230 -18.06 12.25 5.74
CA GLY A 230 -18.30 11.44 4.55
C GLY A 230 -18.82 10.03 4.84
N GLY A 231 -18.31 9.36 5.87
CA GLY A 231 -18.60 7.95 6.13
C GLY A 231 -19.97 7.70 6.74
N ILE A 232 -20.31 8.37 7.84
CA ILE A 232 -21.55 8.11 8.60
C ILE A 232 -22.81 8.51 7.82
N SER A 233 -22.69 9.55 7.01
CA SER A 233 -23.78 10.07 6.18
C SER A 233 -23.75 9.56 4.73
N ASP A 234 -22.93 8.54 4.43
CA ASP A 234 -22.87 7.97 3.07
C ASP A 234 -24.22 7.37 2.67
N LYS A 235 -24.56 7.47 1.38
CA LYS A 235 -25.79 6.88 0.81
C LYS A 235 -25.78 5.36 0.92
N SER A 236 -24.62 4.74 0.69
CA SER A 236 -24.46 3.29 0.70
C SER A 236 -24.32 2.77 2.13
N TYR A 237 -25.15 1.77 2.43
CA TYR A 237 -25.17 1.14 3.75
C TYR A 237 -23.84 0.46 4.11
N ILE A 238 -23.19 -0.19 3.14
CA ILE A 238 -21.93 -0.89 3.37
C ILE A 238 -20.78 0.06 3.77
N VAL A 239 -20.85 1.32 3.32
CA VAL A 239 -19.89 2.37 3.68
C VAL A 239 -20.18 2.88 5.09
N ARG A 240 -21.45 3.08 5.46
CA ARG A 240 -21.84 3.46 6.84
C ARG A 240 -21.41 2.42 7.87
N VAL A 241 -21.50 1.12 7.55
CA VAL A 241 -20.99 0.05 8.42
C VAL A 241 -19.48 0.15 8.60
N ALA A 242 -18.72 0.37 7.52
CA ALA A 242 -17.28 0.56 7.61
C ALA A 242 -16.91 1.80 8.44
N ALA A 243 -17.65 2.91 8.28
CA ALA A 243 -17.48 4.12 9.08
C ALA A 243 -17.68 3.86 10.58
N ALA A 244 -18.73 3.11 10.95
CA ALA A 244 -18.97 2.72 12.34
C ALA A 244 -17.85 1.83 12.91
N ARG A 245 -17.25 0.96 12.08
CA ARG A 245 -16.09 0.16 12.48
C ARG A 245 -14.88 1.05 12.77
N CYS A 246 -14.64 2.11 11.98
CA CYS A 246 -13.60 3.08 12.30
C CYS A 246 -13.87 3.82 13.62
N LEU A 247 -15.12 4.21 13.91
CA LEU A 247 -15.48 4.84 15.19
C LEU A 247 -15.30 3.87 16.37
N LYS A 248 -15.63 2.60 16.20
CA LYS A 248 -15.31 1.54 17.17
C LYS A 248 -13.79 1.46 17.39
N ALA A 249 -12.99 1.50 16.32
CA ALA A 249 -11.53 1.51 16.46
C ALA A 249 -11.10 2.69 17.33
N PHE A 250 -11.53 3.93 17.04
CA PHE A 250 -11.23 5.10 17.88
C PHE A 250 -11.61 4.91 19.35
N ALA A 251 -12.79 4.35 19.62
CA ALA A 251 -13.23 4.10 20.99
C ALA A 251 -12.34 3.07 21.71
N ASN A 252 -11.79 2.09 20.98
CA ASN A 252 -10.94 1.05 21.55
C ASN A 252 -9.50 1.51 21.79
N ILE A 253 -8.90 2.18 20.80
CA ILE A 253 -7.48 2.55 20.87
C ILE A 253 -7.23 3.92 21.53
N GLY A 254 -8.24 4.79 21.53
CA GLY A 254 -8.02 6.22 21.73
C GLY A 254 -7.17 6.83 20.60
N GLY A 255 -7.00 8.15 20.62
CA GLY A 255 -6.22 8.84 19.62
C GLY A 255 -5.65 10.15 20.13
N PRO A 256 -4.40 10.50 19.78
CA PRO A 256 -3.87 11.82 20.13
C PRO A 256 -4.74 12.92 19.49
N GLY A 257 -5.15 13.90 20.29
CA GLY A 257 -5.97 15.02 19.82
C GLY A 257 -7.49 14.76 19.79
N LEU A 258 -7.98 13.60 20.21
CA LEU A 258 -9.41 13.35 20.41
C LEU A 258 -9.78 13.53 21.89
N GLY A 259 -10.75 14.40 22.17
CA GLY A 259 -11.27 14.64 23.50
C GLY A 259 -12.45 13.73 23.84
N MET A 260 -13.00 13.94 25.03
CA MET A 260 -14.18 13.19 25.51
C MET A 260 -15.40 13.39 24.60
N ALA A 261 -15.57 14.58 24.03
CA ALA A 261 -16.69 14.89 23.14
C ALA A 261 -16.66 14.07 21.84
N GLU A 262 -15.48 13.87 21.25
CA GLU A 262 -15.30 13.04 20.05
C GLU A 262 -15.56 11.55 20.36
N LEU A 263 -15.17 11.07 21.54
CA LEU A 263 -15.45 9.70 21.98
C LEU A 263 -16.93 9.46 22.23
N ASP A 264 -17.62 10.37 22.91
CA ASP A 264 -19.07 10.29 23.16
C ASP A 264 -19.87 10.32 21.85
N THR A 265 -19.45 11.17 20.91
CA THR A 265 -20.03 11.24 19.55
C THR A 265 -19.81 9.92 18.80
N SER A 266 -18.61 9.34 18.91
CA SER A 266 -18.27 8.05 18.31
C SER A 266 -19.17 6.93 18.81
N MET A 267 -19.36 6.84 20.13
CA MET A 267 -20.25 5.85 20.76
C MET A 267 -21.71 6.02 20.32
N SER A 268 -22.22 7.25 20.30
CA SER A 268 -23.59 7.56 19.87
C SER A 268 -23.84 7.16 18.40
N CYS A 269 -22.89 7.46 17.50
CA CYS A 269 -22.98 7.13 16.09
C CYS A 269 -22.92 5.61 15.84
N CYS A 270 -22.06 4.88 16.56
CA CYS A 270 -22.00 3.42 16.48
C CYS A 270 -23.36 2.77 16.81
N VAL A 271 -24.02 3.21 17.89
CA VAL A 271 -25.33 2.67 18.31
C VAL A 271 -26.40 2.92 17.24
N LYS A 272 -26.43 4.12 16.64
CA LYS A 272 -27.40 4.46 15.57
C LYS A 272 -27.22 3.58 14.33
N VAL A 273 -25.97 3.33 13.93
CA VAL A 273 -25.68 2.46 12.78
C VAL A 273 -26.05 1.00 13.09
N SER A 274 -25.75 0.51 14.30
CA SER A 274 -26.13 -0.84 14.73
C SER A 274 -27.64 -1.06 14.85
N PHE A 275 -28.39 -0.06 15.32
CA PHE A 275 -29.86 -0.12 15.34
C PHE A 275 -30.43 -0.19 13.92
N THR A 276 -29.86 0.59 13.00
CA THR A 276 -30.20 0.53 11.59
C THR A 276 -29.83 -0.82 10.97
N HIS A 277 -28.68 -1.43 11.34
CA HIS A 277 -28.29 -2.78 10.92
C HIS A 277 -29.27 -3.84 11.40
N PHE A 278 -29.68 -3.80 12.66
CA PHE A 278 -30.63 -4.76 13.20
C PHE A 278 -31.97 -4.70 12.46
N ILE A 279 -32.48 -3.49 12.21
CA ILE A 279 -33.73 -3.27 11.45
C ILE A 279 -33.56 -3.67 9.98
N TYR A 280 -32.47 -3.27 9.31
CA TYR A 280 -32.26 -3.62 7.91
C TYR A 280 -31.96 -5.10 7.71
N SER A 281 -31.18 -5.73 8.57
CA SER A 281 -30.87 -7.17 8.49
C SER A 281 -32.12 -8.00 8.73
N THR A 282 -32.95 -7.64 9.72
CA THR A 282 -34.27 -8.28 9.92
C THR A 282 -35.24 -8.01 8.75
N CYS A 283 -35.22 -6.82 8.15
CA CYS A 283 -36.00 -6.50 6.94
C CYS A 283 -35.47 -7.18 5.67
N LEU A 284 -34.16 -7.34 5.49
CA LEU A 284 -33.56 -8.00 4.32
C LEU A 284 -33.75 -9.51 4.40
N LEU A 285 -33.60 -10.10 5.58
CA LEU A 285 -34.00 -11.49 5.84
C LEU A 285 -35.50 -11.68 5.58
N LYS A 286 -36.38 -10.77 6.04
CA LYS A 286 -37.82 -10.83 5.72
C LYS A 286 -38.13 -10.66 4.23
N ASN A 287 -37.48 -9.74 3.53
CA ASN A 287 -37.71 -9.48 2.10
C ASN A 287 -37.11 -10.55 1.18
N GLN A 288 -36.04 -11.24 1.59
CA GLN A 288 -35.59 -12.47 0.92
C GLN A 288 -36.55 -13.63 1.20
N TRP A 289 -37.10 -13.74 2.43
CA TRP A 289 -38.12 -14.73 2.77
C TRP A 289 -39.42 -14.57 1.96
N LEU A 290 -39.92 -13.34 1.80
CA LEU A 290 -41.13 -13.03 1.03
C LEU A 290 -40.96 -13.09 -0.49
N LYS A 291 -39.74 -13.25 -1.01
CA LYS A 291 -39.48 -13.51 -2.44
C LYS A 291 -39.23 -15.00 -2.73
N LEU A 292 -39.17 -15.82 -1.69
CA LEU A 292 -38.98 -17.27 -1.76
C LEU A 292 -40.26 -18.05 -1.39
N PHE A 293 -41.38 -17.35 -1.16
CA PHE A 293 -42.74 -17.85 -1.04
C PHE A 293 -43.67 -16.98 -1.90
#